data_AF-A0A660VG83-F1
#
_entry.id   AF-A0A660VG83-F1
#
_cell.length_a   1.000
_cell.length_b   1.000
_cell.length_c   1.000
_cell.angle_alpha   90.00
_cell.angle_beta   90.00
_cell.angle_gamma   90.00
#
_symmetry.space_group_name_H-M   'P 1'
#
loop_
_entity.id
_entity.type
_entity.pdbx_description
1 polymer ?
#
loop_
_entity_poly.entity_id
_entity_poly.type
_entity_poly.pdbx_seq_one_letter_code
_entity_poly.pdbx_strand_id
1 'polypeptide(L)'
;MRWQIVMVLVLGCAYDVGPRRCGVRVDVVNSTLHKGLEVLLRRAVINALTRRGISTADGPVATVTITSVKGRPVFEVARKLVTGEMTVTTIVTLQRQQKRFSVTKPFRESQTEQAEKDAVSELADRIADWLATNY
;
A
#
# COMPACT_ATOMS: atom_id res chain seq x y z
N MET A 1 1.71 -61.50 27.47
CA MET A 1 2.07 -60.22 26.81
C MET A 1 1.79 -60.36 25.33
N ARG A 2 0.72 -59.73 24.85
CA ARG A 2 0.27 -59.83 23.45
C ARG A 2 -0.10 -58.41 23.01
N TRP A 3 0.73 -57.84 22.15
CA TRP A 3 0.53 -56.53 21.56
C TRP A 3 -0.49 -56.65 20.42
N GLN A 4 -1.63 -55.99 20.55
CA GLN A 4 -2.51 -55.65 19.42
C GLN A 4 -3.18 -54.31 19.72
N ILE A 5 -2.62 -53.25 19.16
CA ILE A 5 -3.35 -51.99 18.94
C ILE A 5 -3.39 -51.83 17.43
N VAL A 6 -4.52 -52.21 16.85
CA VAL A 6 -4.90 -51.83 15.49
C VAL A 6 -6.31 -51.30 15.57
N MET A 7 -6.43 -49.98 15.60
CA MET A 7 -7.40 -49.25 14.79
C MET A 7 -7.02 -47.77 14.88
N VAL A 8 -6.13 -47.35 13.98
CA VAL A 8 -5.96 -45.95 13.67
C VAL A 8 -7.25 -45.54 12.96
N LEU A 9 -8.06 -44.76 13.68
CA LEU A 9 -9.20 -44.04 13.12
C LEU A 9 -8.66 -43.20 11.96
N VAL A 10 -8.99 -43.58 10.73
CA VAL A 10 -8.80 -42.74 9.54
C VAL A 10 -9.85 -41.64 9.63
N LEU A 11 -9.60 -40.66 10.49
CA LEU A 11 -10.21 -39.35 10.43
C LEU A 11 -9.66 -38.73 9.15
N GLY A 12 -10.50 -38.72 8.12
CA GLY A 12 -10.21 -38.10 6.84
C GLY A 12 -9.58 -36.75 7.10
N CYS A 13 -8.30 -36.62 6.74
CA CYS A 13 -7.62 -35.35 6.69
C CYS A 13 -8.51 -34.45 5.83
N ALA A 14 -9.25 -33.56 6.48
CA ALA A 14 -9.64 -32.31 5.86
C ALA A 14 -8.35 -31.82 5.22
N TYR A 15 -8.35 -31.69 3.89
CA TYR A 15 -7.24 -31.09 3.17
C TYR A 15 -7.02 -29.74 3.83
N ASP A 16 -6.04 -29.70 4.74
CA ASP A 16 -5.54 -28.49 5.35
C ASP A 16 -4.97 -27.73 4.17
N VAL A 17 -5.79 -26.81 3.68
CA VAL A 17 -5.48 -25.94 2.56
C VAL A 17 -4.18 -25.27 2.95
N GLY A 18 -3.08 -25.71 2.32
CA GLY A 18 -1.73 -25.27 2.65
C GLY A 18 -1.67 -23.75 2.81
N PRO A 19 -0.71 -23.24 3.61
CA PRO A 19 -0.74 -21.90 4.20
C PRO A 19 -1.28 -20.91 3.20
N ARG A 20 -2.47 -20.33 3.49
CA ARG A 20 -3.15 -19.35 2.63
C ARG A 20 -2.07 -18.46 2.07
N ARG A 21 -1.82 -18.56 0.75
CA ARG A 21 -0.94 -17.62 0.06
C ARG A 21 -1.68 -16.29 0.07
N CYS A 22 -1.53 -15.59 1.19
CA CYS A 22 -2.06 -14.28 1.45
C CYS A 22 -1.33 -13.31 0.52
N GLY A 23 -1.90 -13.12 -0.66
CA GLY A 23 -1.32 -12.26 -1.66
C GLY A 23 -2.33 -11.29 -2.25
N VAL A 24 -1.82 -10.14 -2.68
CA VAL A 24 -2.58 -9.08 -3.34
C VAL A 24 -1.74 -8.53 -4.48
N ARG A 25 -2.30 -8.53 -5.69
CA ARG A 25 -1.65 -7.90 -6.84
C ARG A 25 -1.94 -6.42 -6.83
N VAL A 26 -0.91 -5.59 -6.94
CA VAL A 26 -1.05 -4.13 -6.89
C VAL A 26 -0.94 -3.57 -8.30
N ASP A 27 -2.00 -2.92 -8.74
CA ASP A 27 -2.03 -2.11 -9.94
C ASP A 27 -2.15 -0.64 -9.55
N VAL A 28 -1.37 0.24 -10.20
CA VAL A 28 -1.36 1.67 -9.87
C VAL A 28 -1.68 2.44 -11.13
N VAL A 29 -2.78 3.20 -11.08
CA VAL A 29 -3.26 4.03 -12.18
C VAL A 29 -3.03 5.48 -11.81
N ASN A 30 -2.23 6.19 -12.62
CA ASN A 30 -2.01 7.61 -12.41
C ASN A 30 -2.89 8.42 -13.35
N SER A 31 -3.90 9.10 -12.78
CA SER A 31 -4.77 10.01 -13.53
C SER A 31 -4.27 11.46 -13.50
N THR A 32 -3.04 11.70 -13.02
CA THR A 32 -2.45 13.03 -12.88
C THR A 32 -1.32 13.27 -13.87
N LEU A 33 -0.92 14.53 -14.04
CA LEU A 33 0.21 14.92 -14.90
C LEU A 33 1.60 14.66 -14.28
N HIS A 34 1.65 14.21 -13.01
CA HIS A 34 2.90 13.89 -12.32
C HIS A 34 3.49 12.56 -12.83
N LYS A 35 4.34 12.64 -13.86
CA LYS A 35 5.01 11.48 -14.46
C LYS A 35 5.91 10.77 -13.44
N GLY A 36 5.90 9.44 -13.44
CA GLY A 36 6.76 8.60 -12.59
C GLY A 36 6.23 8.35 -11.18
N LEU A 37 5.22 9.09 -10.72
CA LEU A 37 4.62 8.88 -9.39
C LEU A 37 3.96 7.50 -9.25
N GLU A 38 3.41 6.96 -10.35
CA GLU A 38 2.85 5.60 -10.39
C GLU A 38 3.89 4.54 -10.03
N VAL A 39 5.12 4.69 -10.55
CA VAL A 39 6.21 3.74 -10.35
C VAL A 39 6.70 3.84 -8.91
N LEU A 40 6.85 5.07 -8.40
CA LEU A 40 7.25 5.31 -7.01
C LEU A 40 6.23 4.74 -6.03
N LEU A 41 4.94 5.02 -6.22
CA LEU A 41 3.88 4.53 -5.35
C LEU A 41 3.73 3.01 -5.44
N ARG A 42 3.79 2.43 -6.65
CA ARG A 42 3.74 0.98 -6.83
C ARG A 42 4.88 0.30 -6.09
N ARG A 43 6.11 0.79 -6.25
CA ARG A 43 7.29 0.24 -5.58
C ARG A 43 7.18 0.38 -4.06
N ALA A 44 6.71 1.53 -3.57
CA ALA A 44 6.52 1.77 -2.15
C ALA A 44 5.47 0.82 -1.55
N VAL A 45 4.32 0.65 -2.21
CA VAL A 45 3.25 -0.26 -1.76
C VAL A 45 3.73 -1.72 -1.77
N ILE A 46 4.40 -2.16 -2.83
CA ILE A 46 4.96 -3.52 -2.91
C ILE A 46 5.96 -3.73 -1.77
N ASN A 47 6.88 -2.79 -1.54
CA ASN A 47 7.84 -2.88 -0.43
C ASN A 47 7.14 -2.94 0.94
N ALA A 48 6.09 -2.13 1.14
CA ALA A 48 5.31 -2.09 2.36
C ALA A 48 4.55 -3.41 2.61
N LEU A 49 4.01 -4.03 1.56
CA LEU A 49 3.36 -5.35 1.62
C LEU A 49 4.36 -6.48 1.88
N THR A 50 5.52 -6.47 1.21
CA THR A 50 6.59 -7.44 1.42
C THR A 50 7.12 -7.40 2.86
N ARG A 51 7.28 -6.20 3.45
CA ARG A 51 7.65 -6.05 4.87
C ARG A 51 6.63 -6.67 5.83
N ARG A 52 5.37 -6.76 5.41
CA ARG A 52 4.26 -7.38 6.16
C ARG A 52 4.09 -8.88 5.84
N GLY A 53 4.96 -9.46 5.00
CA GLY A 53 4.90 -10.86 4.59
C GLY A 53 3.81 -11.18 3.57
N ILE A 54 3.25 -10.17 2.90
CA ILE A 54 2.15 -10.32 1.94
C ILE A 54 2.75 -10.51 0.54
N SER A 55 2.34 -11.58 -0.14
CA SER A 55 2.82 -11.84 -1.51
C SER A 55 2.17 -10.89 -2.50
N THR A 56 2.93 -10.36 -3.47
CA THR A 56 2.34 -9.57 -4.57
C THR A 56 2.23 -10.33 -5.88
N ALA A 57 2.54 -11.64 -5.86
CA ALA A 57 2.54 -12.49 -7.04
C ALA A 57 1.15 -13.07 -7.37
N ASP A 58 0.38 -13.39 -6.33
CA ASP A 58 -0.91 -14.08 -6.42
C ASP A 58 -2.00 -13.28 -5.68
N GLY A 59 -3.28 -13.44 -6.06
CA GLY A 59 -4.42 -12.89 -5.33
C GLY A 59 -5.26 -11.83 -6.07
N PRO A 60 -6.24 -11.24 -5.36
CA PRO A 60 -7.10 -10.20 -5.92
C PRO A 60 -6.27 -8.97 -6.31
N VAL A 61 -6.74 -8.26 -7.33
CA VAL A 61 -6.09 -7.03 -7.81
C VAL A 61 -6.60 -5.85 -6.97
N ALA A 62 -5.69 -5.20 -6.27
CA ALA A 62 -5.89 -3.89 -5.65
C ALA A 62 -5.47 -2.80 -6.65
N THR A 63 -6.43 -2.02 -7.14
CA THR A 63 -6.18 -0.89 -8.01
C THR A 63 -6.04 0.38 -7.18
N VAL A 64 -4.87 1.00 -7.21
CA VAL A 64 -4.57 2.27 -6.55
C VAL A 64 -4.60 3.39 -7.59
N THR A 65 -5.65 4.19 -7.59
CA THR A 65 -5.78 5.35 -8.48
C THR A 65 -5.26 6.60 -7.80
N ILE A 66 -4.23 7.23 -8.37
CA ILE A 66 -3.76 8.55 -7.94
C ILE A 66 -4.72 9.58 -8.54
N THR A 67 -5.48 10.23 -7.67
CA THR A 67 -6.54 11.18 -8.08
C THR A 67 -6.07 12.62 -8.06
N SER A 68 -5.15 12.98 -7.16
CA SER A 68 -4.69 14.34 -7.05
C SER A 68 -3.34 14.42 -6.36
N VAL A 69 -2.51 15.33 -6.87
CA VAL A 69 -1.26 15.77 -6.27
C VAL A 69 -1.32 17.29 -6.27
N LYS A 70 -1.33 17.92 -5.10
CA LYS A 70 -1.43 19.38 -4.96
C LYS A 70 -0.35 19.91 -4.06
N GLY A 71 0.48 20.82 -4.57
CA GLY A 71 1.38 21.65 -3.76
C GLY A 71 0.73 23.00 -3.48
N ARG A 72 0.71 23.43 -2.22
CA ARG A 72 0.33 24.78 -1.79
C ARG A 72 1.56 25.46 -1.19
N PRO A 73 2.26 26.33 -1.95
CA PRO A 73 3.35 27.11 -1.38
C PRO A 73 2.79 28.18 -0.42
N VAL A 74 3.42 28.31 0.74
CA VAL A 74 3.21 29.36 1.74
C VAL A 74 4.45 30.26 1.70
N PHE A 75 4.26 31.50 1.24
CA PHE A 75 5.33 32.48 1.15
C PHE A 75 5.38 33.29 2.45
N GLU A 76 6.48 33.18 3.20
CA GLU A 76 6.72 34.02 4.38
C GLU A 76 7.52 35.26 3.97
N VAL A 77 6.86 36.42 3.92
CA VAL A 77 7.46 37.70 3.50
C VAL A 77 8.18 38.33 4.70
N ALA A 78 9.43 37.92 4.97
CA ALA A 78 10.40 38.68 5.77
C ALA A 78 11.81 38.05 5.86
N ARG A 79 12.06 36.82 5.37
CA ARG A 79 13.40 36.21 5.17
C ARG A 79 13.24 34.85 4.46
N LYS A 80 13.64 34.79 3.18
CA LYS A 80 13.77 33.63 2.27
C LYS A 80 13.51 32.23 2.90
N LEU A 81 12.27 31.77 2.90
CA LEU A 81 11.92 30.36 3.00
C LEU A 81 10.58 30.14 2.27
N VAL A 82 10.61 29.44 1.13
CA VAL A 82 9.38 28.97 0.49
C VAL A 82 8.98 27.70 1.23
N THR A 83 8.10 27.82 2.21
CA THR A 83 7.50 26.63 2.83
C THR A 83 6.23 26.27 2.06
N GLY A 84 5.68 25.09 2.25
CA GLY A 84 4.43 24.73 1.62
C GLY A 84 3.93 23.38 2.06
N GLU A 85 2.75 23.01 1.60
CA GLU A 85 2.15 21.71 1.87
C GLU A 85 1.93 20.96 0.56
N MET A 86 2.36 19.71 0.52
CA MET A 86 2.06 18.79 -0.57
C MET A 86 1.02 17.78 -0.10
N THR A 87 -0.11 17.72 -0.79
CA THR A 87 -1.18 16.74 -0.53
C THR A 87 -1.25 15.75 -1.68
N VAL A 88 -1.12 14.47 -1.38
CA VAL A 88 -1.31 13.37 -2.33
C VAL A 88 -2.58 12.61 -1.94
N THR A 89 -3.48 12.43 -2.90
CA THR A 89 -4.76 11.75 -2.70
C THR A 89 -4.89 10.56 -3.63
N THR A 90 -5.19 9.40 -3.05
CA THR A 90 -5.36 8.15 -3.78
C THR A 90 -6.68 7.48 -3.41
N ILE A 91 -7.19 6.69 -4.34
CA ILE A 91 -8.34 5.81 -4.10
C ILE A 91 -7.86 4.39 -4.35
N VAL A 92 -8.00 3.53 -3.36
CA VAL A 92 -7.71 2.10 -3.48
C VAL A 92 -9.01 1.36 -3.65
N THR A 93 -9.07 0.52 -4.67
CA THR A 93 -10.21 -0.36 -4.94
C THR A 93 -9.74 -1.80 -4.87
N LEU A 94 -10.37 -2.61 -4.02
CA LEU A 94 -10.12 -4.03 -3.87
C LEU A 94 -11.46 -4.76 -3.94
N GLN A 95 -11.68 -5.55 -5.00
CA GLN A 95 -12.95 -6.25 -5.25
C GLN A 95 -14.18 -5.32 -5.20
N ARG A 96 -14.99 -5.36 -4.12
CA ARG A 96 -16.18 -4.51 -3.91
C ARG A 96 -15.93 -3.38 -2.90
N GLN A 97 -14.73 -3.29 -2.36
CA GLN A 97 -14.37 -2.26 -1.38
C GLN A 97 -13.57 -1.16 -2.05
N GLN A 98 -13.86 0.08 -1.66
CA GLN A 98 -13.12 1.25 -2.08
C GLN A 98 -12.80 2.12 -0.87
N LYS A 99 -11.56 2.58 -0.77
CA LYS A 99 -11.13 3.49 0.30
C LYS A 99 -10.28 4.61 -0.25
N ARG A 100 -10.59 5.83 0.16
CA ARG A 100 -9.82 7.02 -0.16
C ARG A 100 -8.75 7.26 0.90
N PHE A 101 -7.54 7.53 0.46
CA PHE A 101 -6.43 7.96 1.30
C PHE A 101 -5.97 9.35 0.88
N SER A 102 -5.58 10.15 1.85
CA SER A 102 -4.98 11.46 1.64
C SER A 102 -3.89 11.67 2.67
N VAL A 103 -2.72 12.09 2.21
CA VAL A 103 -1.58 12.43 3.05
C VAL A 103 -1.10 13.83 2.66
N THR A 104 -0.93 14.67 3.66
CA THR A 104 -0.40 16.02 3.51
C THR A 104 0.94 16.10 4.23
N LYS A 105 1.98 16.55 3.53
CA LYS A 105 3.32 16.74 4.07
C LYS A 105 3.80 18.18 3.86
N PRO A 106 4.32 18.83 4.91
CA PRO A 106 4.98 20.12 4.75
C PRO A 106 6.32 19.93 4.04
N PHE A 107 6.71 20.90 3.21
CA PHE A 107 8.04 20.99 2.60
C PHE A 107 8.66 22.36 2.87
N ARG A 108 10.00 22.40 2.87
CA ARG A 108 10.79 23.63 2.91
C ARG A 108 11.66 23.72 1.66
N GLU A 109 11.56 24.84 0.96
CA GLU A 109 12.37 25.21 -0.20
C GLU A 109 12.40 24.13 -1.30
N SER A 110 13.59 23.69 -1.72
CA SER A 110 13.84 22.68 -2.76
C SER A 110 13.56 21.23 -2.33
N GLN A 111 13.06 21.00 -1.11
CA GLN A 111 12.76 19.67 -0.59
C GLN A 111 11.39 19.12 -1.03
N THR A 112 10.79 19.70 -2.07
CA THR A 112 9.50 19.22 -2.62
C THR A 112 9.56 17.74 -3.01
N GLU A 113 10.70 17.29 -3.56
CA GLU A 113 10.91 15.88 -3.94
C GLU A 113 10.99 14.95 -2.71
N GLN A 114 11.58 15.44 -1.60
CA GLN A 114 11.65 14.66 -0.36
C GLN A 114 10.26 14.56 0.29
N ALA A 115 9.51 15.66 0.34
CA ALA A 115 8.15 15.65 0.87
C ALA A 115 7.21 14.76 0.02
N GLU A 116 7.41 14.70 -1.29
CA GLU A 116 6.70 13.76 -2.17
C GLU A 116 7.03 12.32 -1.81
N LYS A 117 8.32 11.97 -1.68
CA LYS A 117 8.76 10.62 -1.28
C LYS A 117 8.21 10.23 0.10
N ASP A 118 8.24 11.14 1.07
CA ASP A 118 7.72 10.91 2.41
C ASP A 118 6.20 10.74 2.40
N ALA A 119 5.46 11.55 1.63
CA ALA A 119 4.02 11.41 1.46
C ALA A 119 3.65 10.08 0.78
N VAL A 120 4.41 9.69 -0.25
CA VAL A 120 4.24 8.42 -0.97
C VAL A 120 4.53 7.23 -0.05
N SER A 121 5.59 7.30 0.77
CA SER A 121 5.93 6.23 1.71
C SER A 121 4.83 6.05 2.76
N GLU A 122 4.34 7.15 3.34
CA GLU A 122 3.25 7.09 4.31
C GLU A 122 1.94 6.60 3.69
N LEU A 123 1.62 7.05 2.47
CA LEU A 123 0.48 6.52 1.72
C LEU A 123 0.62 5.01 1.49
N ALA A 124 1.81 4.56 1.09
CA ALA A 124 2.06 3.16 0.83
C ALA A 124 1.86 2.29 2.08
N ASP A 125 2.32 2.75 3.25
CA ASP A 125 2.10 2.05 4.50
C ASP A 125 0.61 2.00 4.87
N ARG A 126 -0.11 3.13 4.80
CA ARG A 126 -1.56 3.16 5.06
C ARG A 126 -2.36 2.26 4.12
N ILE A 127 -1.97 2.20 2.85
CA ILE A 127 -2.58 1.31 1.85
C ILE A 127 -2.26 -0.14 2.19
N ALA A 128 -1.00 -0.46 2.49
CA ALA A 128 -0.58 -1.81 2.84
C ALA A 128 -1.26 -2.33 4.11
N ASP A 129 -1.42 -1.49 5.14
CA ASP A 129 -2.16 -1.84 6.37
C ASP A 129 -3.63 -2.11 6.09
N TRP A 130 -4.26 -1.27 5.27
CA TRP A 130 -5.64 -1.48 4.89
C TRP A 130 -5.82 -2.76 4.06
N LEU A 131 -4.94 -3.01 3.09
CA LEU A 131 -4.95 -4.26 2.33
C LEU A 131 -4.75 -5.46 3.25
N ALA A 132 -3.76 -5.42 4.15
CA ALA A 132 -3.50 -6.47 5.16
C ALA A 132 -4.72 -6.85 6.00
N THR A 133 -5.61 -5.89 6.23
CA THR A 133 -6.83 -6.10 7.02
C THR A 133 -8.02 -6.58 6.18
N ASN A 134 -8.02 -6.34 4.86
CA ASN A 134 -9.21 -6.47 4.01
C ASN A 134 -9.08 -7.45 2.83
N TYR A 135 -7.92 -8.10 2.61
CA TYR A 135 -7.75 -9.14 1.58
C TYR A 135 -8.06 -10.56 2.06
#